data_AF-A0A2K3M1E4-F1
#
_entry.id   AF-A0A2K3M1E4-F1
#
_cell.length_a   1.000
_cell.length_b   1.000
_cell.length_c   1.000
_cell.angle_alpha   90.00
_cell.angle_beta   90.00
_cell.angle_gamma   90.00
#
_symmetry.space_group_name_H-M   'P 1'
#
loop_
_entity.id
_entity.type
_entity.pdbx_description
1 polymer ?
#
loop_
_entity_poly.entity_id
_entity_poly.type
_entity_poly.pdbx_seq_one_letter_code
_entity_poly.pdbx_strand_id
1 'polypeptide(L)' 'MVVSVSPNGGSTPPPPPPPQQEQANKDRFTKPISLAGPTDSDLHRNTELEKFLVDSGLYESNEEAASRQEVLRHLDQ' A
#
# COMPACT_ATOMS: atom_id res chain seq x y z
N MET A 1 46.91 -37.07 31.07
CA MET A 1 45.93 -36.52 32.03
C MET A 1 45.18 -35.40 31.33
N VAL A 2 43.85 -35.48 31.38
CA VAL A 2 42.77 -34.47 31.19
C VAL A 2 43.28 -33.01 31.03
N VAL A 3 42.78 -32.18 30.11
CA VAL A 3 41.40 -31.67 30.02
C VAL A 3 41.03 -31.29 28.58
N SER A 4 39.89 -31.78 28.12
CA SER A 4 39.14 -31.29 26.95
C SER A 4 38.49 -29.94 27.24
N VAL A 5 38.53 -28.98 26.31
CA VAL A 5 37.44 -28.01 26.15
C VAL A 5 37.08 -27.88 24.66
N SER A 6 35.80 -28.06 24.39
CA SER A 6 35.13 -28.11 23.09
C SER A 6 35.16 -26.79 22.31
N PRO A 7 34.88 -26.80 20.99
CA PRO A 7 34.89 -25.58 20.18
C PRO A 7 33.64 -24.77 20.49
N ASN A 8 33.81 -23.53 20.96
CA ASN A 8 32.65 -22.66 21.18
C ASN A 8 32.13 -22.18 19.83
N GLY A 9 30.88 -22.56 19.56
CA GLY A 9 30.15 -22.22 18.36
C GLY A 9 30.04 -20.72 18.15
N GLY A 10 30.15 -20.32 16.89
CA GLY A 10 29.79 -18.99 16.45
C GLY A 10 28.31 -18.75 16.71
N SER A 11 28.03 -17.67 17.43
CA SER A 11 26.76 -16.95 17.38
C SER A 11 27.09 -15.48 17.37
N THR A 12 27.50 -14.98 16.20
CA THR A 12 27.39 -13.54 15.92
C THR A 12 25.91 -13.17 16.03
N PRO A 13 25.54 -12.15 16.82
CA PRO A 13 24.16 -11.68 16.83
C PRO A 13 23.76 -11.29 15.40
N PRO A 14 22.53 -11.59 14.96
CA PRO A 14 22.08 -11.16 13.64
C PRO A 14 22.21 -9.62 13.55
N PRO A 15 22.67 -9.09 12.41
CA PRO A 15 22.71 -7.64 12.22
C PRO A 15 21.29 -7.06 12.43
N PRO A 16 21.18 -5.85 12.97
CA PRO A 16 19.88 -5.19 13.06
C PRO A 16 19.25 -5.16 11.67
N PRO A 17 17.93 -5.40 11.55
CA PRO A 17 17.25 -5.28 10.27
C PRO A 17 17.59 -3.90 9.67
N PRO A 18 17.81 -3.80 8.34
CA PRO A 18 18.05 -2.52 7.70
C PRO A 18 16.91 -1.57 8.08
N PRO A 19 17.18 -0.26 8.25
CA PRO A 19 16.13 0.69 8.63
C PRO A 19 14.97 0.51 7.64
N GLN A 20 13.87 -0.06 8.14
CA GLN A 20 12.63 -0.11 7.39
C GLN A 20 12.33 1.36 7.09
N GLN A 21 12.26 1.69 5.80
CA GLN A 21 12.06 3.05 5.35
C GLN A 21 10.73 3.55 5.92
N GLU A 22 10.79 4.18 7.09
CA GLU A 22 9.80 5.17 7.52
C GLU A 22 9.89 6.28 6.48
N GLN A 23 9.17 6.12 5.37
CA GLN A 23 8.75 7.26 4.57
C GLN A 23 7.73 8.03 5.40
N ALA A 24 8.24 8.66 6.45
CA ALA A 24 7.52 9.61 7.26
C ALA A 24 7.23 10.80 6.36
N ASN A 25 5.97 10.94 5.94
CA ASN A 25 5.49 12.23 5.54
C ASN A 25 5.57 13.13 6.78
N LYS A 26 6.55 14.04 6.76
CA LYS A 26 6.89 14.92 7.88
C LYS A 26 5.71 15.75 8.41
N ASP A 27 4.59 15.78 7.70
CA ASP A 27 3.39 16.56 8.01
C ASP A 27 2.28 15.78 8.74
N ARG A 28 2.49 14.49 9.08
CA ARG A 28 1.53 13.74 9.88
C ARG A 28 1.87 13.79 11.37
N PHE A 29 0.94 14.34 12.15
CA PHE A 29 1.03 14.42 13.61
C PHE A 29 1.02 13.05 14.31
N THR A 30 0.64 11.95 13.63
CA THR A 30 0.59 10.60 14.20
C THR A 30 1.06 9.50 13.24
N LYS A 31 1.67 8.45 13.82
CA LYS A 31 2.07 7.22 13.12
C LYS A 31 0.86 6.48 12.53
N PRO A 32 1.04 5.73 11.43
CA PRO A 32 -0.05 4.92 10.86
C PRO A 32 -0.51 3.84 11.84
N ILE A 33 -1.83 3.59 11.83
CA ILE A 33 -2.46 2.54 12.64
C ILE A 33 -2.02 1.15 12.16
N SER A 34 -1.84 0.97 10.84
CA SER A 34 -1.37 -0.26 10.23
C SER A 34 -0.54 0.03 8.99
N LEU A 35 0.47 -0.80 8.76
CA LEU A 35 1.25 -0.88 7.52
C LEU A 35 0.96 -2.17 6.74
N ALA A 36 -0.01 -2.99 7.20
CA ALA A 36 -0.39 -4.21 6.52
C ALA A 36 -1.06 -3.87 5.17
N GLY A 37 -0.62 -4.55 4.11
CA GLY A 37 -1.29 -4.51 2.81
C GLY A 37 -2.58 -5.36 2.79
N PRO A 38 -3.37 -5.26 1.70
CA PRO A 38 -4.57 -6.06 1.53
C PRO A 38 -4.24 -7.55 1.39
N THR A 39 -5.16 -8.40 1.85
CA THR A 39 -5.16 -9.83 1.56
C THR A 39 -5.89 -10.14 0.26
N ASP A 40 -5.77 -11.36 -0.26
CA ASP A 40 -6.55 -11.80 -1.44
C ASP A 40 -8.06 -11.69 -1.24
N SER A 41 -8.54 -11.88 0.00
CA SER A 41 -9.95 -11.70 0.33
C SER A 41 -10.38 -10.24 0.25
N ASP A 42 -9.51 -9.30 0.62
CA ASP A 42 -9.78 -7.87 0.51
C ASP A 42 -9.81 -7.44 -0.96
N LEU A 43 -8.89 -7.96 -1.78
CA LEU A 43 -8.89 -7.74 -3.23
C LEU A 43 -10.18 -8.26 -3.89
N HIS A 44 -10.60 -9.49 -3.58
CA HIS A 44 -11.82 -10.07 -4.13
C HIS A 44 -13.06 -9.25 -3.76
N ARG A 45 -13.20 -8.86 -2.49
CA ARG A 45 -14.30 -7.98 -2.04
C ARG A 45 -14.29 -6.65 -2.77
N ASN A 46 -13.11 -6.07 -2.98
CA ASN A 46 -12.99 -4.80 -3.68
C ASN A 46 -13.37 -4.91 -5.15
N THR A 47 -13.08 -6.04 -5.81
CA THR A 47 -13.54 -6.30 -7.19
C THR A 47 -15.05 -6.42 -7.29
N GLU A 48 -15.70 -7.14 -6.37
CA GLU A 48 -17.17 -7.25 -6.36
C GLU A 48 -17.83 -5.90 -6.08
N LEU A 49 -17.23 -5.10 -5.19
CA LEU A 49 -17.67 -3.74 -4.92
C LEU A 49 -17.54 -2.86 -6.18
N GLU A 50 -16.41 -2.89 -6.87
CA GLU A 50 -16.18 -2.11 -8.09
C GLU A 50 -17.26 -2.40 -9.13
N LYS A 51 -17.57 -3.68 -9.36
CA LYS A 51 -18.64 -4.08 -10.27
C LYS A 51 -19.98 -3.49 -9.86
N PHE A 52 -20.35 -3.56 -8.58
CA PHE A 52 -21.59 -2.97 -8.07
C PHE A 52 -21.63 -1.45 -8.26
N LEU A 53 -20.53 -0.75 -8.04
CA LEU A 53 -20.46 0.70 -8.21
C LEU A 53 -20.62 1.11 -9.68
N VAL A 54 -19.98 0.38 -10.60
CA VAL A 54 -20.19 0.53 -12.05
C VAL A 54 -21.64 0.27 -12.43
N ASP A 55 -22.21 -0.86 -11.99
CA ASP A 55 -23.60 -1.24 -12.29
C ASP A 55 -24.63 -0.24 -11.71
N SER A 56 -24.29 0.44 -10.61
CA SER A 56 -25.13 1.51 -10.03
C SER A 56 -25.08 2.83 -10.81
N GLY A 57 -24.21 2.95 -11.81
CA GLY A 57 -24.00 4.19 -12.57
C GLY A 57 -23.31 5.29 -11.75
N LEU A 58 -22.54 4.92 -10.71
CA LEU A 58 -21.87 5.90 -9.86
C LEU A 58 -20.73 6.63 -10.59
N TYR A 59 -20.01 5.90 -11.45
CA TYR A 59 -18.89 6.45 -12.21
C TYR A 59 -19.38 7.03 -13.54
N GLU A 60 -18.79 8.17 -13.92
CA GLU A 60 -18.98 8.71 -15.27
C GLU A 60 -18.37 7.76 -16.31
N SER A 61 -19.05 7.61 -17.44
CA SER A 61 -18.50 6.97 -18.62
C SER A 61 -17.42 7.85 -19.27
N ASN A 62 -16.59 7.24 -20.12
CA ASN A 62 -15.55 7.98 -20.85
C ASN A 62 -16.17 9.05 -21.76
N GLU A 63 -17.34 8.76 -22.33
CA GLU A 63 -18.10 9.66 -23.19
C GLU A 63 -18.60 10.87 -22.40
N GLU A 64 -19.13 10.65 -21.19
CA GLU A 64 -19.57 11.73 -20.30
C GLU A 64 -18.40 12.60 -19.84
N ALA A 65 -17.28 11.98 -19.46
CA ALA A 65 -16.06 12.69 -19.10
C ALA A 65 -15.53 13.55 -20.26
N ALA A 66 -15.51 13.01 -21.49
CA ALA A 66 -15.09 13.72 -22.68
C ALA A 66 -16.01 14.91 -23.01
N SER A 67 -17.33 14.70 -22.90
CA SER A 67 -18.33 15.76 -23.09
C SER A 67 -18.11 16.91 -22.11
N ARG A 68 -17.89 16.57 -20.82
CA ARG A 68 -17.63 17.58 -19.78
C ARG A 68 -16.34 18.35 -20.03
N GLN A 69 -15.28 17.67 -20.48
CA GLN A 69 -14.03 18.33 -20.87
C GLN A 69 -14.22 19.29 -22.04
N GLU A 70 -15.01 18.91 -23.05
CA GLU A 70 -15.30 19.79 -24.18
C GLU A 70 -16.00 21.07 -23.73
N VAL A 71 -17.01 20.95 -22.87
CA VAL A 71 -17.72 22.12 -22.31
C VAL A 71 -16.77 23.03 -21.55
N LEU A 72 -15.89 22.46 -20.71
CA LEU A 72 -14.90 23.25 -19.97
C LEU A 72 -13.96 24.02 -20.91
N ARG A 73 -13.48 23.40 -22.01
CA ARG A 73 -12.66 24.12 -23.00
C ARG A 73 -13.40 25.28 -23.67
N HIS A 74 -14.72 25.19 -23.83
CA HIS A 74 -15.50 26.30 -24.38
C HIS A 74 -15.68 27.45 -23.39
N LEU A 75 -15.71 27.15 -22.08
CA LEU A 75 -15.84 28.15 -21.02
C LEU A 75 -14.54 28.89 -20.72
N ASP A 76 -13.40 28.28 -21.00
CA ASP A 76 -12.07 28.89 -20.82
C ASP A 76 -11.68 29.87 -21.95
N GLN A 77 -12.56 30.12 -22.93
CA GLN A 77 -12.39 31.06 -24.06
C GLN A 77 -13.12 32.38 -23.81
#